data_AF-A0A5D0JGD8-F1
#
_entry.id   AF-A0A5D0JGD8-F1
#
_cell.length_a   1.000
_cell.length_b   1.000
_cell.length_c   1.000
_cell.angle_alpha   90.00
_cell.angle_beta   90.00
_cell.angle_gamma   90.00
#
_symmetry.space_group_name_H-M   'P 1'
#
loop_
_entity.id
_entity.type
_entity.pdbx_description
1 polymer ?
#
loop_
_entity_poly.entity_id
_entity_poly.type
_entity_poly.pdbx_seq_one_letter_code
_entity_poly.pdbx_strand_id
1 'polypeptide(L)' 'MQHKPNSLKQLALQKFKKNFWGVFSCFFLVFVGVIAVFAYVIAPDNTKHANQMHLSIHSKKPGFKVTMLSI' A
#
# COMPACT_ATOMS: atom_id res chain seq x y z
N MET A 1 41.38 9.49 25.98
CA MET A 1 40.26 8.69 25.45
C MET A 1 40.51 8.43 23.97
N GLN A 2 40.68 7.17 23.55
CA GLN A 2 40.86 6.83 22.14
C GLN A 2 39.55 7.06 21.38
N HIS A 3 39.53 8.01 20.45
CA HIS A 3 38.44 8.15 19.49
C HIS A 3 38.48 6.98 18.51
N LYS A 4 37.59 5.99 18.67
CA LYS A 4 37.37 4.98 17.64
C LYS A 4 36.88 5.66 16.37
N PRO A 5 37.53 5.48 15.20
CA PRO A 5 37.02 6.02 13.95
C PRO A 5 35.65 5.37 13.68
N ASN A 6 34.62 6.20 13.50
CA ASN A 6 33.28 5.71 13.20
C ASN A 6 33.31 4.94 11.87
N SER A 7 32.64 3.79 11.83
CA SER A 7 32.49 3.01 10.59
C SER A 7 31.85 3.88 9.50
N LEU A 8 32.24 3.68 8.23
CA LEU A 8 31.64 4.38 7.09
C LEU A 8 30.10 4.24 7.04
N LYS A 9 29.57 3.08 7.47
CA LYS A 9 28.12 2.85 7.60
C LYS A 9 27.48 3.78 8.64
N GLN A 10 28.16 3.97 9.77
CA GLN A 10 27.69 4.82 10.86
C GLN A 10 27.71 6.29 10.44
N LEU A 11 28.73 6.71 9.69
CA LEU A 11 28.82 8.07 9.13
C LEU A 11 27.70 8.33 8.11
N ALA A 12 27.43 7.36 7.23
CA ALA A 12 26.33 7.45 6.27
C ALA A 12 24.96 7.54 6.96
N LEU A 13 24.72 6.75 8.01
CA LEU A 13 23.48 6.82 8.80
C LEU A 13 23.35 8.16 9.55
N GLN A 14 24.44 8.70 10.09
CA GLN A 14 24.43 10.03 10.70
C GLN A 14 24.07 11.12 9.68
N LYS A 15 24.63 11.05 8.47
CA LYS A 15 24.32 12.01 7.40
C LYS A 15 22.89 11.86 6.89
N PHE A 16 22.40 10.62 6.74
CA PHE A 16 21.02 10.34 6.38
C PHE A 16 20.04 10.89 7.41
N LYS A 17 20.29 10.68 8.71
CA LYS A 17 19.44 11.21 9.80
C LYS A 17 19.34 12.74 9.81
N LYS A 18 20.35 13.46 9.31
CA LYS A 18 20.31 14.93 9.18
C LYS A 18 19.49 15.41 7.97
N ASN A 19 19.22 14.53 7.00
CA ASN A 19 18.41 14.87 5.84
C ASN A 19 16.93 14.65 6.16
N PHE A 20 16.24 15.74 6.51
CA PHE A 20 14.82 15.71 6.87
C PHE A 20 13.95 15.04 5.79
N TRP A 21 14.10 15.47 4.53
CA TRP A 21 13.34 14.90 3.41
C TRP A 21 13.64 13.42 3.20
N GLY A 22 14.91 13.01 3.30
CA GLY A 22 15.30 11.60 3.17
C GLY A 22 14.68 10.72 4.24
N VAL A 23 14.68 11.17 5.50
CA VAL A 23 14.08 10.45 6.62
C VAL A 23 12.56 10.42 6.49
N PHE A 24 11.93 11.54 6.13
CA PHE A 24 10.49 11.64 5.94
C PHE A 24 10.00 10.69 4.83
N SER A 25 10.64 10.71 3.66
CA SER A 25 10.28 9.82 2.54
C SER A 25 10.47 8.34 2.90
N CYS A 26 11.51 8.00 3.65
CA CYS A 26 11.74 6.64 4.14
C CYS A 26 10.62 6.20 5.08
N PHE A 27 10.21 7.05 6.02
CA PHE A 27 9.08 6.75 6.90
C PHE A 27 7.77 6.62 6.11
N PHE A 28 7.51 7.52 5.16
CA PHE A 28 6.33 7.47 4.31
C PHE A 28 6.25 6.16 3.51
N LEU A 29 7.36 5.71 2.92
CA LEU A 29 7.42 4.43 2.21
C LEU A 29 7.11 3.24 3.13
N VAL A 30 7.69 3.23 4.33
CA VAL A 30 7.41 2.19 5.33
C VAL A 30 5.94 2.21 5.73
N PHE A 31 5.37 3.39 5.97
CA PHE A 31 3.96 3.56 6.32
C PHE A 31 3.01 3.05 5.24
N VAL A 32 3.25 3.44 3.98
CA VAL A 32 2.46 2.94 2.83
C VAL A 32 2.62 1.43 2.67
N GLY A 33 3.84 0.92 2.85
CA GLY A 33 4.09 -0.53 2.81
C GLY A 33 3.30 -1.29 3.88
N VAL A 34 3.24 -0.76 5.10
CA VAL A 34 2.41 -1.33 6.18
C VAL A 34 0.93 -1.30 5.79
N ILE A 35 0.41 -0.17 5.30
CA ILE A 35 -1.00 -0.10 4.85
C ILE A 35 -1.28 -1.12 3.76
N ALA A 36 -0.38 -1.28 2.79
CA ALA A 36 -0.56 -2.23 1.69
C ALA A 36 -0.60 -3.68 2.17
N VAL A 37 0.31 -4.09 3.06
CA VAL A 37 0.35 -5.44 3.61
C VAL A 37 -0.86 -5.73 4.48
N PHE A 38 -1.29 -4.74 5.28
CA PHE A 38 -2.43 -4.88 6.18
C PHE A 38 -3.75 -4.38 5.60
N ALA A 39 -3.83 -4.14 4.28
CA ALA A 39 -5.01 -3.57 3.65
C ALA A 39 -6.27 -4.39 3.95
N TYR A 40 -6.17 -5.73 3.93
CA TYR A 40 -7.28 -6.62 4.26
C TYR A 40 -7.66 -6.60 5.76
N VAL A 41 -6.74 -6.25 6.65
CA VAL A 41 -7.03 -6.11 8.09
C VAL A 41 -7.65 -4.75 8.39
N ILE A 42 -7.16 -3.69 7.72
CA ILE A 42 -7.59 -2.30 7.93
C ILE A 42 -8.93 -2.03 7.24
N ALA A 43 -9.08 -2.53 6.01
CA ALA A 43 -10.29 -2.44 5.21
C ALA A 43 -10.69 -3.86 4.77
N PRO A 44 -11.20 -4.67 5.70
CA PRO A 44 -11.64 -6.02 5.39
C PRO A 44 -12.79 -5.98 4.39
N ASP A 45 -12.52 -6.45 3.18
CA ASP A 45 -13.57 -6.73 2.22
C ASP A 45 -14.15 -8.11 2.57
N ASN A 46 -15.28 -8.08 3.29
CA ASN A 46 -16.00 -9.26 3.73
C ASN A 46 -16.86 -9.87 2.62
N THR A 47 -16.83 -9.32 1.40
CA THR A 47 -17.60 -9.89 0.30
C THR A 47 -16.87 -11.11 -0.24
N LYS A 48 -17.50 -12.28 -0.08
CA LYS A 48 -17.02 -13.60 -0.56
C LYS A 48 -16.73 -13.65 -2.08
N HIS A 49 -17.18 -12.64 -2.81
CA HIS A 49 -17.28 -12.60 -4.26
C HIS A 49 -17.01 -11.19 -4.85
N ALA A 50 -16.14 -10.36 -4.26
CA ALA A 50 -15.85 -9.01 -4.79
C ALA A 50 -15.48 -8.99 -6.29
N ASN A 51 -14.80 -10.04 -6.77
CA ASN A 51 -14.45 -10.24 -8.18
C ASN A 51 -15.56 -10.85 -9.04
N GLN A 52 -16.66 -11.33 -8.44
CA GLN A 52 -17.82 -11.79 -9.18
C GLN A 52 -18.87 -10.69 -9.14
N MET A 53 -18.96 -9.96 -10.24
CA MET A 53 -20.03 -8.99 -10.42
C MET A 53 -21.36 -9.76 -10.58
N HIS A 54 -22.06 -9.99 -9.47
CA HIS A 54 -23.41 -10.55 -9.50
C HIS A 54 -24.38 -9.48 -10.03
N LEU A 55 -24.53 -9.45 -11.34
CA LEU A 55 -25.45 -8.53 -12.01
C LEU A 55 -26.90 -8.85 -11.64
N SER A 56 -27.59 -7.88 -11.05
CA SER A 56 -29.03 -7.94 -10.82
C SER A 56 -29.81 -7.72 -12.13
N ILE A 57 -29.84 -8.77 -12.96
CA ILE A 57 -30.61 -8.80 -14.22
C ILE A 57 -32.08 -9.19 -14.01
N HIS A 58 -32.41 -9.77 -12.86
CA HIS A 58 -33.78 -10.02 -12.47
C HIS A 58 -34.50 -8.66 -12.35
N SER A 59 -35.68 -8.54 -12.98
CA SER A 59 -36.43 -7.29 -13.21
C SER A 59 -35.99 -6.42 -14.40
N LYS A 60 -35.04 -6.87 -15.23
CA LYS A 60 -34.74 -6.18 -16.50
C LYS A 60 -35.58 -6.73 -17.64
N LYS A 61 -35.95 -5.88 -18.59
CA LYS A 61 -36.74 -6.26 -19.76
C LYS A 61 -35.89 -7.16 -20.69
N PRO A 62 -36.53 -8.06 -21.48
CA PRO A 62 -35.85 -8.76 -22.56
C PRO A 62 -35.08 -7.79 -23.46
N GLY A 63 -33.82 -8.12 -23.79
CA GLY A 63 -32.93 -7.23 -24.55
C GLY A 63 -32.10 -6.25 -23.71
N PHE A 64 -32.09 -6.38 -22.38
CA PHE A 64 -31.24 -5.58 -21.50
C PHE A 64 -29.75 -5.69 -21.85
N LYS A 65 -29.11 -4.54 -22.01
CA LYS A 65 -27.67 -4.41 -22.23
C LYS A 65 -27.05 -3.71 -21.02
N VAL A 66 -25.95 -4.26 -20.51
CA VAL A 66 -25.16 -3.66 -19.45
C VAL A 66 -23.68 -3.78 -19.78
N THR A 67 -22.93 -2.74 -19.46
CA THR A 67 -21.49 -2.73 -19.63
C THR A 67 -20.85 -3.55 -18.52
N MET A 68 -20.20 -4.65 -18.90
CA MET A 68 -19.43 -5.50 -17.99
C MET A 68 -17.96 -5.14 -18.06
N LEU A 69 -17.29 -5.16 -16.92
CA LEU A 69 -15.84 -5.19 -16.90
C LEU A 69 -15.41 -6.57 -17.39
N SER A 70 -14.96 -6.66 -18.64
CA SER A 70 -14.27 -7.84 -19.17
C SER A 70 -12.81 -7.78 -18.74
N ILE A 71 -12.25 -8.92 -18.37
CA ILE A 71 -10.80 -9.12 -18.31
C ILE A 71 -10.27 -9.18 -19.75
#